data_AF-A0A6L7A4J0-F1
#
_entry.id   AF-A0A6L7A4J0-F1
#
_cell.length_a   1.000
_cell.length_b   1.000
_cell.length_c   1.000
_cell.angle_alpha   90.00
_cell.angle_beta   90.00
_cell.angle_gamma   90.00
#
_symmetry.space_group_name_H-M   'P 1'
#
loop_
_entity.id
_entity.type
_entity.pdbx_description
1 polymer ?
#
loop_
_entity_poly.entity_id
_entity_poly.type
_entity_poly.pdbx_seq_one_letter_code
_entity_poly.pdbx_strand_id
1 'polypeptide(L)'
;MSKKFSKTILSSAVAGLMLVSSGAMAAVTPQVIDLGSGYTVNVYDNNHANILKDGKDIFNGLGGVLNTQTGKITTLNITEAEAALQTGSNPQDVAYSISMPSDYPVLTLDNIKNLTPEDITAIKQNVESVAKVITSKTAADYNQAISNGMSSEAALAAASSANGGAMLHEFSRIGTNITNNTKAIQSNSRQLQEHNARLNDHQRQIRENHEEMKRAAAQSAALAGLFQPYSVGKFNATAALGGYSDKQAVAVGVGYRFNEQT
;
A
#
# COMPACT_ATOMS: atom_id res chain seq x y z
N MET A 1 19.57 -13.59 50.45
CA MET A 1 19.37 -12.27 49.80
C MET A 1 20.22 -12.23 48.54
N SER A 2 19.67 -12.07 47.32
CA SER A 2 20.50 -11.57 46.18
C SER A 2 19.74 -11.35 44.85
N LYS A 3 18.69 -12.12 44.51
CA LYS A 3 18.05 -11.97 43.18
C LYS A 3 17.40 -10.60 42.95
N LYS A 4 16.77 -10.02 43.99
CA LYS A 4 16.13 -8.69 43.88
C LYS A 4 17.18 -7.56 43.77
N PHE A 5 18.23 -7.60 44.60
CA PHE A 5 19.31 -6.61 44.56
C PHE A 5 20.09 -6.62 43.23
N SER A 6 20.37 -7.80 42.67
CA SER A 6 21.07 -7.91 41.39
C SER A 6 20.26 -7.36 40.21
N LYS A 7 18.94 -7.62 40.17
CA LYS A 7 18.06 -7.09 39.12
C LYS A 7 17.90 -5.58 39.17
N THR A 8 17.78 -5.00 40.37
CA THR A 8 17.67 -3.55 40.52
C THR A 8 18.94 -2.83 40.04
N ILE A 9 20.12 -3.37 40.34
CA ILE A 9 21.39 -2.79 39.88
C ILE A 9 21.53 -2.94 38.36
N LEU A 10 21.17 -4.10 37.79
CA LEU A 10 21.24 -4.32 36.35
C LEU A 10 20.28 -3.41 35.57
N SER A 11 19.04 -3.28 36.03
CA SER A 11 18.06 -2.38 35.44
C SER A 11 18.51 -0.91 35.52
N SER A 12 19.13 -0.49 36.62
CA SER A 12 19.72 0.85 36.73
C SER A 12 20.93 1.06 35.80
N ALA A 13 21.69 0.00 35.51
CA ALA A 13 22.80 0.03 34.56
C ALA A 13 22.31 0.10 33.10
N VAL A 14 21.24 -0.64 32.74
CA VAL A 14 20.56 -0.51 31.45
C VAL A 14 20.07 0.93 31.28
N ALA A 15 19.36 1.47 32.28
CA ALA A 15 18.83 2.82 32.22
C ALA A 15 19.93 3.88 32.07
N GLY A 16 21.03 3.73 32.82
CA GLY A 16 22.20 4.62 32.72
C GLY A 16 22.85 4.59 31.33
N LEU A 17 23.05 3.40 30.75
CA LEU A 17 23.67 3.28 29.43
C LEU A 17 22.79 3.85 28.30
N MET A 18 21.47 3.72 28.43
CA MET A 18 20.50 4.28 27.47
C MET A 18 20.30 5.80 27.65
N LEU A 19 20.49 6.32 28.87
CA LEU A 19 20.56 7.76 29.11
C LEU A 19 21.81 8.39 28.48
N VAL A 20 22.93 7.66 28.47
CA VAL A 20 24.15 8.13 27.80
C VAL A 20 24.00 8.13 26.27
N SER A 21 23.20 7.24 25.67
CA SER A 21 22.94 7.27 24.22
C SER A 21 21.92 8.32 23.80
N SER A 22 20.86 8.53 24.58
CA SER A 22 19.96 9.69 24.39
C SER A 22 20.67 11.02 24.67
N GLY A 23 21.66 11.03 25.56
CA GLY A 23 22.56 12.15 25.85
C GLY A 23 23.73 12.34 24.86
N ALA A 24 24.08 11.33 24.06
CA ALA A 24 25.09 11.46 23.00
C ALA A 24 24.60 12.24 21.77
N MET A 25 23.35 12.73 21.81
CA MET A 25 22.79 13.71 20.88
C MET A 25 23.29 15.15 21.17
N ALA A 26 24.16 15.33 22.17
CA ALA A 26 24.59 16.60 22.77
C ALA A 26 25.40 17.58 21.90
N ALA A 27 25.64 17.30 20.61
CA ALA A 27 26.34 18.24 19.73
C ALA A 27 25.41 19.26 19.04
N VAL A 28 24.09 19.07 19.14
CA VAL A 28 23.10 19.90 18.45
C VAL A 28 22.13 20.49 19.47
N THR A 29 21.93 21.81 19.43
CA THR A 29 20.90 22.48 20.22
C THR A 29 19.52 22.02 19.73
N PRO A 30 18.74 21.29 20.54
CA PRO A 30 17.44 20.80 20.10
C PRO A 30 16.45 21.97 19.96
N GLN A 31 15.54 21.85 19.00
CA GLN A 31 14.33 22.65 19.00
C GLN A 31 13.43 22.14 20.13
N VAL A 32 13.23 22.98 21.14
CA VAL A 32 12.35 22.66 22.28
C VAL A 32 10.93 23.11 21.95
N ILE A 33 10.00 22.18 22.00
CA ILE A 33 8.56 22.42 21.88
C ILE A 33 7.95 22.23 23.25
N ASP A 34 7.34 23.28 23.79
CA ASP A 34 6.58 23.20 25.04
C ASP A 34 5.15 22.75 24.74
N LEU A 35 4.74 21.63 25.33
CA LEU A 35 3.39 21.07 25.21
C LEU A 35 2.50 21.45 26.40
N GLY A 36 3.04 22.23 27.34
CA GLY A 36 2.36 22.60 28.58
C GLY A 36 2.38 21.48 29.62
N SER A 37 1.89 21.81 30.82
CA SER A 37 1.87 20.90 31.97
C SER A 37 3.24 20.29 32.29
N GLY A 38 4.35 20.95 31.97
CA GLY A 38 5.71 20.45 32.21
C GLY A 38 6.21 19.39 31.20
N TYR A 39 5.46 19.13 30.12
CA TYR A 39 5.92 18.29 29.02
C TYR A 39 6.64 19.10 27.96
N THR A 40 7.83 18.66 27.55
CA THR A 40 8.59 19.25 26.46
C THR A 40 9.03 18.19 25.47
N VAL A 41 9.09 18.54 24.19
CA VAL A 41 9.65 17.69 23.14
C VAL A 41 10.92 18.34 22.64
N ASN A 42 12.03 17.62 22.75
CA ASN A 42 13.30 18.05 22.20
C ASN A 42 13.46 17.39 20.83
N VAL A 43 13.38 18.17 19.75
CA VAL A 43 13.59 17.71 18.38
C VAL A 43 15.01 18.04 17.94
N TYR A 44 15.68 17.06 17.34
CA TYR A 44 17.05 17.15 16.85
C TYR A 44 17.07 17.13 15.31
N ASP A 45 18.09 17.73 14.70
CA ASP A 45 18.22 17.92 13.24
C ASP A 45 18.25 16.61 12.43
N ASN A 46 18.48 15.47 13.08
CA ASN A 46 18.53 14.15 12.48
C ASN A 46 17.18 13.40 12.51
N ASN A 47 16.06 14.13 12.57
CA ASN A 47 14.70 13.58 12.68
C ASN A 47 14.48 12.72 13.93
N HIS A 48 15.25 12.95 14.98
CA HIS A 48 15.03 12.29 16.26
C HIS A 48 14.38 13.26 17.25
N ALA A 49 13.57 12.75 18.15
CA ALA A 49 12.99 13.55 19.22
C ALA A 49 12.89 12.75 20.52
N ASN A 50 12.98 13.44 21.65
CA ASN A 50 12.73 12.87 22.98
C ASN A 50 11.61 13.64 23.64
N ILE A 51 10.74 12.94 24.38
CA ILE A 51 9.69 13.56 25.19
C ILE A 51 10.17 13.59 26.63
N LEU A 52 10.13 14.78 27.24
CA LEU A 52 10.54 15.00 28.62
C LEU A 52 9.37 15.51 29.45
N LYS A 53 9.39 15.14 30.73
CA LYS A 53 8.51 15.67 31.77
C LYS A 53 9.39 16.28 32.86
N ASP A 54 9.23 17.57 33.10
CA ASP A 54 10.01 18.32 34.09
C ASP A 54 11.54 18.12 33.91
N GLY A 55 11.98 18.09 32.64
CA GLY A 55 13.39 17.91 32.25
C GLY A 55 13.91 16.47 32.30
N LYS A 56 13.05 15.46 32.55
CA LYS A 56 13.42 14.04 32.57
C LYS A 56 12.75 13.28 31.43
N ASP A 57 13.49 12.40 30.75
CA ASP A 57 12.94 11.52 29.71
C ASP A 57 11.81 10.64 30.28
N ILE A 58 10.66 10.64 29.61
CA ILE A 58 9.47 9.91 30.07
C ILE A 58 9.61 8.39 29.94
N PHE A 59 10.49 7.90 29.06
CA PHE A 59 10.73 6.49 28.76
C PHE A 59 11.88 5.88 29.58
N ASN A 60 12.50 6.66 30.47
CA ASN A 60 13.36 6.23 31.59
C ASN A 60 14.11 4.89 31.39
N GLY A 61 15.09 4.85 30.49
CA GLY A 61 15.96 3.69 30.29
C GLY A 61 15.48 2.66 29.28
N LEU A 62 14.31 2.86 28.66
CA LEU A 62 13.83 2.06 27.53
C LEU A 62 14.41 2.50 26.18
N GLY A 63 15.20 3.57 26.13
CA GLY A 63 15.78 4.07 24.88
C GLY A 63 14.82 4.84 23.98
N GLY A 64 13.74 5.40 24.56
CA GLY A 64 12.57 6.05 23.93
C GLY A 64 12.84 7.25 23.03
N VAL A 65 13.67 7.06 22.02
CA VAL A 65 13.97 8.02 20.97
C VAL A 65 12.92 7.88 19.88
N LEU A 66 12.20 8.95 19.61
CA LEU A 66 11.22 9.04 18.53
C LEU A 66 11.94 9.36 17.23
N ASN A 67 11.51 8.77 16.12
CA ASN A 67 11.91 9.17 14.78
C ASN A 67 10.74 9.95 14.14
N THR A 68 10.89 11.26 14.01
CA THR A 68 9.84 12.19 13.53
C THR A 68 9.56 12.09 12.03
N GLN A 69 10.36 11.33 11.28
CA GLN A 69 10.10 11.03 9.87
C GLN A 69 9.19 9.82 9.70
N THR A 70 9.43 8.78 10.51
CA THR A 70 8.70 7.50 10.42
C THR A 70 7.56 7.39 11.44
N GLY A 71 7.55 8.24 12.47
CA GLY A 71 6.61 8.17 13.59
C GLY A 71 6.85 6.98 14.53
N LYS A 72 8.01 6.32 14.44
CA LYS A 72 8.37 5.15 15.27
C LYS A 72 9.13 5.54 16.52
N ILE A 73 9.05 4.70 17.55
CA ILE A 73 9.82 4.87 18.79
C ILE A 73 10.85 3.75 18.90
N THR A 74 12.10 4.07 19.16
CA THR A 74 13.12 3.08 19.51
C THR A 74 12.91 2.66 20.95
N THR A 75 12.84 1.36 21.19
CA THR A 75 12.73 0.76 22.51
C THR A 75 13.59 -0.50 22.60
N LEU A 76 13.65 -1.14 23.76
CA LEU A 76 14.33 -2.42 23.93
C LEU A 76 13.54 -3.35 24.85
N ASN A 77 13.77 -4.66 24.71
CA ASN A 77 13.27 -5.60 25.70
C ASN A 77 14.16 -5.57 26.94
N ILE A 78 13.58 -5.29 28.11
CA ILE A 78 14.35 -5.19 29.37
C ILE A 78 15.09 -6.51 29.65
N THR A 79 14.47 -7.66 29.37
CA THR A 79 15.07 -8.98 29.61
C THR A 79 16.25 -9.23 28.66
N GLU A 80 16.14 -8.84 27.39
CA GLU A 80 17.24 -8.96 26.43
C GLU A 80 18.38 -8.01 26.78
N ALA A 81 18.08 -6.78 27.20
CA ALA A 81 19.11 -5.82 27.62
C ALA A 81 19.82 -6.26 28.91
N GLU A 82 19.09 -6.79 29.89
CA GLU A 82 19.68 -7.40 31.09
C GLU A 82 20.58 -8.60 30.74
N ALA A 83 20.17 -9.43 29.77
CA ALA A 83 20.98 -10.53 29.29
C ALA A 83 22.25 -10.05 28.57
N ALA A 84 22.14 -9.02 27.73
CA ALA A 84 23.26 -8.40 27.04
C ALA A 84 24.31 -7.85 28.03
N LEU A 85 23.88 -7.17 29.10
CA LEU A 85 24.80 -6.71 30.14
C LEU A 85 25.52 -7.86 30.85
N GLN A 86 24.84 -8.98 31.10
CA GLN A 86 25.46 -10.15 31.74
C GLN A 86 26.53 -10.78 30.85
N THR A 87 26.36 -10.71 29.53
CA THR A 87 27.33 -11.22 28.56
C THR A 87 28.41 -10.19 28.20
N GLY A 88 28.36 -8.98 28.76
CA GLY A 88 29.27 -7.88 28.43
C GLY A 88 29.01 -7.23 27.08
N SER A 89 27.88 -7.55 26.44
CA SER A 89 27.40 -6.94 25.19
C SER A 89 26.76 -5.59 25.48
N ASN A 90 26.60 -4.75 24.44
CA ASN A 90 25.94 -3.46 24.59
C ASN A 90 24.41 -3.65 24.50
N PRO A 91 23.62 -3.27 25.53
CA PRO A 91 22.16 -3.19 25.47
C PRO A 91 21.56 -2.49 24.25
N GLN A 92 22.30 -1.60 23.58
CA GLN A 92 21.85 -0.97 22.34
C GLN A 92 21.75 -1.96 21.17
N ASP A 93 22.49 -3.07 21.21
CA ASP A 93 22.50 -4.08 20.14
C ASP A 93 21.15 -4.81 20.04
N VAL A 94 20.34 -4.76 21.11
CA VAL A 94 18.99 -5.35 21.17
C VAL A 94 17.88 -4.30 21.11
N ALA A 95 18.22 -3.04 20.83
CA ALA A 95 17.23 -2.00 20.61
C ALA A 95 16.55 -2.17 19.24
N TYR A 96 15.26 -1.87 19.18
CA TYR A 96 14.43 -2.00 17.99
C TYR A 96 13.40 -0.88 17.92
N SER A 97 13.00 -0.51 16.70
CA SER A 97 11.95 0.50 16.51
C SER A 97 10.58 -0.13 16.48
N ILE A 98 9.60 0.50 17.12
CA ILE A 98 8.21 0.09 17.16
C ILE A 98 7.29 1.12 16.53
N SER A 99 6.26 0.64 15.84
CA SER A 99 5.23 1.44 15.20
C SER A 99 4.07 1.65 16.17
N MET A 100 3.47 2.84 16.11
CA MET A 100 2.26 3.13 16.87
C MET A 100 1.02 2.61 16.14
N PRO A 101 0.04 2.03 16.85
CA PRO A 101 -1.27 1.71 16.30
C PRO A 101 -1.99 2.95 15.77
N SER A 102 -2.99 2.73 14.91
CA SER A 102 -3.81 3.80 14.32
C SER A 102 -4.56 4.67 15.33
N ASP A 103 -4.77 4.15 16.54
CA ASP A 103 -5.50 4.82 17.61
C ASP A 103 -4.65 5.85 18.36
N TYR A 104 -3.34 5.91 18.05
CA TYR A 104 -2.39 6.87 18.62
C TYR A 104 -2.08 7.97 17.61
N PRO A 105 -1.77 9.20 18.07
CA PRO A 105 -1.33 10.25 17.18
C PRO A 105 -0.04 9.83 16.47
N VAL A 106 0.02 10.05 15.16
CA VAL A 106 1.23 9.77 14.37
C VAL A 106 2.33 10.71 14.85
N LEU A 107 3.48 10.18 15.23
CA LEU A 107 4.57 10.92 15.87
C LEU A 107 5.50 11.64 14.87
N THR A 108 4.91 12.29 13.87
CA THR A 108 5.66 13.13 12.92
C THR A 108 5.94 14.51 13.49
N LEU A 109 6.86 15.25 12.89
CA LEU A 109 7.24 16.60 13.32
C LEU A 109 6.04 17.57 13.43
N ASP A 110 5.03 17.42 12.59
CA ASP A 110 3.85 18.30 12.60
C ASP A 110 2.87 17.95 13.72
N ASN A 111 2.72 16.65 13.99
CA ASN A 111 1.76 16.16 14.98
C ASN A 111 2.31 16.17 16.40
N ILE A 112 3.63 15.98 16.56
CA ILE A 112 4.27 15.93 17.88
C ILE A 112 4.14 17.25 18.65
N LYS A 113 3.91 18.36 17.93
CA LYS A 113 3.65 19.70 18.49
C LYS A 113 2.29 19.85 19.16
N ASN A 114 1.35 18.95 18.85
CA ASN A 114 -0.04 19.02 19.29
C ASN A 114 -0.41 17.85 20.22
N LEU A 115 0.58 17.10 20.73
CA LEU A 115 0.31 16.01 21.66
C LEU A 115 -0.26 16.55 22.96
N THR A 116 -1.31 15.91 23.45
CA THR A 116 -1.88 16.20 24.75
C THR A 116 -1.15 15.41 25.85
N PRO A 117 -1.21 15.85 27.12
CA PRO A 117 -0.71 15.05 28.25
C PRO A 117 -1.30 13.63 28.32
N GLU A 118 -2.56 13.48 27.92
CA GLU A 118 -3.26 12.20 27.80
C GLU A 118 -2.61 11.31 26.74
N ASP A 119 -2.35 11.84 25.54
CA ASP A 119 -1.65 11.13 24.47
C ASP A 119 -0.28 10.64 24.92
N ILE A 120 0.50 11.52 25.55
CA ILE A 120 1.85 11.19 26.02
C ILE A 120 1.80 10.08 27.07
N THR A 121 0.82 10.12 27.97
CA THR A 121 0.63 9.09 28.99
C THR A 121 0.26 7.75 28.37
N ALA A 122 -0.66 7.75 27.39
CA ALA A 122 -1.05 6.54 26.67
C ALA A 122 0.13 5.95 25.88
N ILE A 123 0.87 6.80 25.14
CA ILE A 123 2.07 6.42 24.40
C ILE A 123 3.08 5.75 25.33
N LYS A 124 3.35 6.37 26.48
CA LYS A 124 4.28 5.83 27.47
C LYS A 124 3.86 4.43 27.93
N GLN A 125 2.60 4.27 28.36
CA GLN A 125 2.08 2.98 28.84
C GLN A 125 2.16 1.88 27.77
N ASN A 126 1.87 2.25 26.51
CA ASN A 126 1.98 1.34 25.38
C ASN A 126 3.43 0.90 25.16
N VAL A 127 4.38 1.84 25.10
CA VAL A 127 5.80 1.55 24.90
C VAL A 127 6.35 0.68 26.03
N GLU A 128 5.98 0.95 27.28
CA GLU A 128 6.37 0.13 28.44
C GLU A 128 5.85 -1.32 28.32
N SER A 129 4.61 -1.48 27.86
CA SER A 129 4.00 -2.80 27.66
C SER A 129 4.67 -3.56 26.51
N VAL A 130 4.96 -2.86 25.41
CA VAL A 130 5.67 -3.41 24.24
C VAL A 130 7.09 -3.84 24.63
N ALA A 131 7.83 -2.98 25.34
CA ALA A 131 9.19 -3.27 25.82
C ALA A 131 9.24 -4.50 26.76
N LYS A 132 8.13 -4.87 27.40
CA LYS A 132 8.08 -6.06 28.26
C LYS A 132 7.91 -7.35 27.47
N VAL A 133 7.15 -7.31 26.38
CA VAL A 133 6.67 -8.51 25.68
C VAL A 133 7.40 -8.73 24.36
N ILE A 134 7.56 -7.68 23.56
CA ILE A 134 8.19 -7.75 22.24
C ILE A 134 9.70 -7.83 22.41
N THR A 135 10.35 -8.60 21.55
CA THR A 135 11.79 -8.79 21.53
C THR A 135 12.36 -8.27 20.23
N SER A 136 13.68 -8.07 20.19
CA SER A 136 14.44 -7.71 18.99
C SER A 136 14.09 -8.61 17.78
N LYS A 137 13.85 -9.90 18.03
CA LYS A 137 13.47 -10.89 17.02
C LYS A 137 12.02 -10.73 16.50
N THR A 138 11.07 -10.36 17.35
CA THR A 138 9.65 -10.26 16.99
C THR A 138 9.20 -8.84 16.62
N ALA A 139 10.07 -7.84 16.80
CA ALA A 139 9.76 -6.44 16.51
C ALA A 139 9.35 -6.17 15.05
N ALA A 140 9.97 -6.88 14.09
CA ALA A 140 9.61 -6.75 12.67
C ALA A 140 8.17 -7.22 12.40
N ASP A 141 7.80 -8.39 12.92
CA ASP A 141 6.45 -8.94 12.80
C ASP A 141 5.43 -8.09 13.55
N TYR A 142 5.78 -7.58 14.73
CA TYR A 142 4.95 -6.62 15.46
C TYR A 142 4.66 -5.38 14.61
N ASN A 143 5.71 -4.74 14.04
CA ASN A 143 5.55 -3.55 13.20
C ASN A 143 4.65 -3.79 12.00
N GLN A 144 4.82 -4.93 11.33
CA GLN A 144 4.01 -5.27 10.18
C GLN A 144 2.56 -5.56 10.58
N ALA A 145 2.33 -6.22 11.71
CA ALA A 145 1.00 -6.46 12.25
C ALA A 145 0.27 -5.15 12.57
N ILE A 146 0.94 -4.21 13.26
CA ILE A 146 0.39 -2.89 13.55
C ILE A 146 0.08 -2.12 12.26
N SER A 147 1.01 -2.13 11.29
CA SER A 147 0.77 -1.50 9.98
C SER A 147 -0.38 -2.15 9.20
N ASN A 148 -0.68 -3.42 9.46
CA ASN A 148 -1.81 -4.15 8.89
C ASN A 148 -3.11 -3.96 9.71
N GLY A 149 -3.11 -3.05 10.70
CA GLY A 149 -4.29 -2.67 11.48
C GLY A 149 -4.51 -3.49 12.75
N MET A 150 -3.53 -4.28 13.21
CA MET A 150 -3.62 -4.89 14.54
C MET A 150 -3.49 -3.83 15.63
N SER A 151 -4.30 -3.92 16.69
CA SER A 151 -4.11 -3.08 17.88
C SER A 151 -2.87 -3.53 18.67
N SER A 152 -2.34 -2.66 19.52
CA SER A 152 -1.21 -3.04 20.37
C SER A 152 -1.59 -4.15 21.34
N GLU A 153 -2.78 -4.09 21.94
CA GLU A 153 -3.26 -5.09 22.89
C GLU A 153 -3.34 -6.48 22.25
N ALA A 154 -3.86 -6.58 21.03
CA ALA A 154 -3.93 -7.82 20.29
C ALA A 154 -2.53 -8.35 19.91
N ALA A 155 -1.64 -7.45 19.48
CA ALA A 155 -0.27 -7.81 19.15
C ALA A 155 0.53 -8.30 20.38
N LEU A 156 0.34 -7.67 21.54
CA LEU A 156 0.95 -8.07 22.80
C LEU A 156 0.38 -9.38 23.33
N ALA A 157 -0.94 -9.59 23.22
CA ALA A 157 -1.58 -10.85 23.57
C ALA A 157 -1.07 -11.99 22.68
N ALA A 158 -0.92 -11.74 21.38
CA ALA A 158 -0.33 -12.69 20.46
C ALA A 158 1.12 -13.01 20.86
N ALA A 159 1.96 -11.98 21.03
CA ALA A 159 3.37 -12.14 21.37
C ALA A 159 3.61 -12.84 22.72
N SER A 160 2.71 -12.67 23.69
CA SER A 160 2.79 -13.31 25.01
C SER A 160 2.44 -14.80 25.01
N SER A 161 1.95 -15.35 23.90
CA SER A 161 1.59 -16.77 23.80
C SER A 161 2.84 -17.65 23.61
N ALA A 162 2.68 -18.96 23.85
CA ALA A 162 3.75 -19.94 23.64
C ALA A 162 4.34 -19.93 22.22
N ASN A 163 3.56 -19.50 21.22
CA ASN A 163 3.96 -19.39 19.81
C ASN A 163 3.92 -17.95 19.30
N GLY A 164 4.10 -16.95 20.18
CA GLY A 164 3.74 -15.57 19.88
C GLY A 164 4.40 -14.95 18.64
N GLY A 165 5.69 -15.21 18.43
CA GLY A 165 6.38 -14.78 17.21
C GLY A 165 5.79 -15.36 15.93
N ALA A 166 5.45 -16.66 15.93
CA ALA A 166 4.84 -17.31 14.77
C ALA A 166 3.44 -16.77 14.47
N MET A 167 2.65 -16.44 15.50
CA MET A 167 1.32 -15.86 15.31
C MET A 167 1.39 -14.43 14.76
N LEU A 168 2.31 -13.60 15.25
CA LEU A 168 2.55 -12.26 14.70
C LEU A 168 3.01 -12.33 13.24
N HIS A 169 3.93 -13.24 12.94
CA HIS A 169 4.39 -13.48 11.57
C HIS A 169 3.23 -13.89 10.65
N GLU A 170 2.38 -14.81 11.08
CA GLU A 170 1.25 -15.28 10.28
C GLU A 170 0.21 -14.18 10.05
N PHE A 171 -0.10 -13.38 11.07
CA PHE A 171 -0.98 -12.23 10.92
C PHE A 171 -0.39 -11.21 9.91
N SER A 172 0.90 -10.91 10.04
CA SER A 172 1.63 -10.01 9.14
C SER A 172 1.61 -10.50 7.69
N ARG A 173 1.77 -11.81 7.49
CA ARG A 173 1.67 -12.48 6.20
C ARG A 173 0.27 -12.37 5.61
N ILE A 174 -0.77 -12.64 6.41
CA ILE A 174 -2.18 -12.54 5.99
C ILE A 174 -2.52 -11.10 5.58
N GLY A 175 -2.16 -10.09 6.38
CA GLY A 175 -2.45 -8.70 6.04
C GLY A 175 -1.75 -8.24 4.75
N THR A 176 -0.51 -8.69 4.51
CA THR A 176 0.20 -8.47 3.25
C THR A 176 -0.52 -9.12 2.07
N ASN A 177 -0.97 -10.37 2.22
CA ASN A 177 -1.73 -11.08 1.17
C ASN A 177 -3.06 -10.39 0.86
N ILE A 178 -3.78 -9.90 1.87
CA ILE A 178 -5.01 -9.12 1.68
C ILE A 178 -4.72 -7.87 0.85
N THR A 179 -3.68 -7.11 1.21
CA THR A 179 -3.28 -5.91 0.47
C THR A 179 -2.95 -6.22 -1.00
N ASN A 180 -2.22 -7.30 -1.26
CA ASN A 180 -1.89 -7.74 -2.62
C ASN A 180 -3.14 -8.16 -3.40
N ASN A 181 -4.05 -8.91 -2.77
CA ASN A 181 -5.32 -9.30 -3.39
C ASN A 181 -6.20 -8.09 -3.69
N THR A 182 -6.27 -7.09 -2.81
CA THR A 182 -6.98 -5.82 -3.08
C THR A 182 -6.43 -5.12 -4.32
N LYS A 183 -5.10 -5.04 -4.47
CA LYS A 183 -4.46 -4.46 -5.67
C LYS A 183 -4.79 -5.27 -6.93
N ALA A 184 -4.75 -6.60 -6.86
CA ALA A 184 -5.10 -7.46 -7.98
C ALA A 184 -6.58 -7.29 -8.40
N ILE A 185 -7.50 -7.22 -7.43
CA ILE A 185 -8.93 -6.97 -7.69
C ILE A 185 -9.14 -5.60 -8.36
N GLN A 186 -8.46 -4.56 -7.88
CA GLN A 186 -8.52 -3.23 -8.51
C GLN A 186 -8.01 -3.26 -9.96
N SER A 187 -6.92 -4.00 -10.23
CA SER A 187 -6.40 -4.19 -11.59
C SER A 187 -7.40 -4.91 -12.48
N ASN A 188 -7.96 -6.04 -12.01
CA ASN A 188 -8.97 -6.80 -12.74
C ASN A 188 -10.22 -5.96 -13.01
N SER A 189 -10.64 -5.12 -12.05
CA SER A 189 -11.76 -4.19 -12.23
C SER A 189 -11.52 -3.19 -13.36
N ARG A 190 -10.29 -2.68 -13.52
CA ARG A 190 -9.93 -1.79 -14.64
C ARG A 190 -9.94 -2.54 -15.97
N GLN A 191 -9.38 -3.75 -16.00
CA GLN A 191 -9.39 -4.58 -17.21
C GLN A 191 -10.81 -4.93 -17.67
N LEU A 192 -11.73 -5.19 -16.74
CA LEU A 192 -13.14 -5.42 -17.06
C LEU A 192 -13.82 -4.17 -17.64
N GLN A 193 -13.49 -2.97 -17.14
CA GLN A 193 -13.99 -1.72 -17.71
C GLN A 193 -13.48 -1.53 -19.15
N GLU A 194 -12.20 -1.79 -19.41
CA GLU A 194 -11.62 -1.75 -20.75
C GLU A 194 -12.25 -2.79 -21.69
N HIS A 195 -12.45 -4.01 -21.21
CA HIS A 195 -13.14 -5.06 -21.97
C HIS A 195 -14.56 -4.66 -22.33
N ASN A 196 -15.31 -4.04 -21.42
CA ASN A 196 -16.65 -3.53 -21.72
C ASN A 196 -16.62 -2.44 -22.81
N ALA A 197 -15.64 -1.53 -22.77
CA ALA A 197 -15.48 -0.54 -23.83
C ALA A 197 -15.16 -1.18 -25.19
N ARG A 198 -14.26 -2.17 -25.22
CA ARG A 198 -13.92 -2.91 -26.44
C ARG A 198 -15.09 -3.73 -26.98
N LEU A 199 -15.89 -4.34 -26.12
CA LEU A 199 -17.10 -5.07 -26.54
C LEU A 199 -18.13 -4.15 -27.19
N ASN A 200 -18.31 -2.94 -26.64
CA ASN A 200 -19.18 -1.93 -27.26
C ASN A 200 -18.68 -1.51 -28.64
N ASP A 201 -17.38 -1.35 -28.81
CA ASP A 201 -16.76 -1.05 -30.11
C ASP A 201 -16.94 -2.20 -31.10
N HIS A 202 -16.66 -3.45 -30.69
CA HIS A 202 -16.94 -4.63 -31.50
C HIS A 202 -18.41 -4.72 -31.92
N GLN A 203 -19.34 -4.41 -31.01
CA GLN A 203 -20.77 -4.42 -31.33
C GLN A 203 -21.11 -3.36 -32.39
N ARG A 204 -20.44 -2.20 -32.37
CA ARG A 204 -20.58 -1.18 -33.39
C ARG A 204 -20.02 -1.64 -34.73
N GLN A 205 -18.80 -2.16 -34.74
CA GLN A 205 -18.15 -2.67 -35.95
C GLN A 205 -18.96 -3.80 -36.59
N ILE A 206 -19.54 -4.71 -35.80
CA ILE A 206 -20.42 -5.79 -36.31
C ILE A 206 -21.66 -5.21 -36.99
N ARG A 207 -22.29 -4.18 -36.42
CA ARG A 207 -23.43 -3.51 -37.05
C ARG A 207 -23.02 -2.83 -38.36
N GLU A 208 -21.90 -2.12 -38.36
CA GLU A 208 -21.38 -1.44 -39.56
C GLU A 208 -21.05 -2.46 -40.67
N ASN A 209 -20.33 -3.53 -40.35
CA ASN A 209 -20.03 -4.62 -41.28
C ASN A 209 -21.32 -5.27 -41.83
N HIS A 210 -22.32 -5.49 -40.98
CA HIS A 210 -23.60 -6.05 -41.42
C HIS A 210 -24.32 -5.12 -42.41
N GLU A 211 -24.28 -3.81 -42.17
CA GLU A 211 -24.86 -2.81 -43.08
C GLU A 211 -24.08 -2.72 -44.41
N GLU A 212 -22.75 -2.80 -44.36
CA GLU A 212 -21.92 -2.89 -45.57
C GLU A 212 -22.20 -4.15 -46.38
N MET A 213 -22.33 -5.31 -45.72
CA MET A 213 -22.70 -6.56 -46.37
C MET A 213 -24.06 -6.47 -47.08
N LYS A 214 -25.07 -5.87 -46.44
CA LYS A 214 -26.38 -5.64 -47.08
C LYS A 214 -26.27 -4.74 -48.31
N ARG A 215 -25.46 -3.66 -48.22
CA ARG A 215 -25.22 -2.76 -49.37
C ARG A 215 -24.51 -3.50 -50.50
N ALA A 216 -23.48 -4.28 -50.20
CA ALA A 216 -22.75 -5.09 -51.18
C ALA A 216 -23.69 -6.11 -51.85
N ALA A 217 -24.54 -6.79 -51.09
CA ALA A 217 -25.54 -7.71 -51.64
C ALA A 217 -26.56 -6.99 -52.55
N ALA A 218 -27.06 -5.81 -52.15
CA ALA A 218 -27.94 -4.99 -52.99
C ALA A 218 -27.24 -4.54 -54.29
N GLN A 219 -25.96 -4.14 -54.21
CA GLN A 219 -25.14 -3.79 -55.36
C GLN A 219 -24.92 -4.99 -56.29
N SER A 220 -24.61 -6.17 -55.75
CA SER A 220 -24.49 -7.40 -56.54
C SER A 220 -25.80 -7.76 -57.23
N ALA A 221 -26.95 -7.62 -56.55
CA ALA A 221 -28.26 -7.81 -57.16
C ALA A 221 -28.52 -6.80 -58.29
N ALA A 222 -28.13 -5.53 -58.10
CA ALA A 222 -28.27 -4.50 -59.12
C ALA A 222 -27.39 -4.82 -60.34
N LEU A 223 -26.14 -5.23 -60.11
CA LEU A 223 -25.21 -5.64 -61.17
C LEU A 223 -25.71 -6.87 -61.94
N ALA A 224 -26.26 -7.87 -61.25
CA ALA A 224 -26.85 -9.05 -61.88
C ALA A 224 -28.09 -8.73 -62.74
N GLY A 225 -28.80 -7.65 -62.43
CA GLY A 225 -29.91 -7.14 -63.23
C GLY A 225 -29.49 -6.43 -64.52
N LEU A 226 -28.20 -6.15 -64.72
CA LEU A 226 -27.71 -5.57 -65.96
C LEU A 226 -27.77 -6.62 -67.07
N PHE A 227 -28.62 -6.39 -68.07
CA PHE A 227 -28.74 -7.27 -69.23
C PHE A 227 -27.48 -7.19 -70.11
N GLN A 228 -27.03 -8.33 -70.61
CA GLN A 228 -25.86 -8.41 -71.50
C GLN A 228 -26.28 -8.23 -72.98
N PRO A 229 -25.40 -7.74 -73.88
CA PRO A 229 -25.74 -7.50 -75.28
C PRO A 229 -26.19 -8.77 -76.03
N TYR A 230 -27.43 -8.76 -76.55
CA TYR A 230 -27.94 -9.83 -77.42
C TYR A 230 -27.41 -9.75 -78.86
N SER A 231 -26.95 -8.58 -79.32
CA SER A 231 -26.53 -8.33 -80.71
C SER A 231 -25.03 -8.04 -80.82
N VAL A 232 -24.37 -8.60 -81.83
CA VAL A 232 -22.95 -8.34 -82.14
C VAL A 232 -22.74 -7.01 -82.86
N GLY A 233 -21.62 -6.36 -82.56
CA GLY A 233 -21.19 -5.12 -83.23
C GLY A 233 -21.91 -3.84 -82.78
N LYS A 234 -22.67 -3.85 -81.68
CA LYS A 234 -23.40 -2.67 -81.15
C LYS A 234 -23.05 -2.35 -79.69
N PHE A 235 -22.89 -1.06 -79.41
CA PHE A 235 -22.73 -0.52 -78.05
C PHE A 235 -24.07 -0.56 -77.30
N ASN A 236 -24.06 -0.98 -76.04
CA ASN A 236 -25.24 -0.97 -75.17
C ASN A 236 -24.92 -0.33 -73.83
N ALA A 237 -25.85 0.49 -73.33
CA ALA A 237 -25.85 1.03 -71.98
C ALA A 237 -27.05 0.43 -71.23
N THR A 238 -26.79 -0.08 -70.03
CA THR A 238 -27.77 -0.79 -69.22
C THR A 238 -27.77 -0.20 -67.82
N ALA A 239 -28.95 -0.12 -67.23
CA ALA A 239 -29.14 0.35 -65.86
C ALA A 239 -30.08 -0.62 -65.16
N ALA A 240 -29.73 -0.96 -63.93
CA ALA A 240 -30.48 -1.92 -63.14
C ALA A 240 -30.53 -1.49 -61.68
N LEU A 241 -31.64 -1.83 -61.03
CA LEU A 241 -31.90 -1.57 -59.63
C LEU A 241 -31.83 -2.90 -58.89
N GLY A 242 -31.12 -2.93 -57.77
CA GLY A 242 -31.00 -4.09 -56.91
C GLY A 242 -31.37 -3.75 -55.48
N GLY A 243 -32.08 -4.65 -54.82
CA GLY A 243 -32.46 -4.51 -53.42
C GLY A 243 -32.04 -5.74 -52.63
N TYR A 244 -31.58 -5.53 -51.41
CA TYR A 244 -31.36 -6.61 -50.44
C TYR A 244 -31.75 -6.14 -49.03
N SER A 245 -32.72 -6.82 -48.42
CA SER A 245 -33.33 -6.42 -47.14
C SER A 245 -33.85 -4.97 -47.20
N ASP A 246 -33.35 -4.07 -46.35
CA ASP A 246 -33.69 -2.66 -46.31
C ASP A 246 -32.79 -1.75 -47.18
N LYS A 247 -31.81 -2.31 -47.91
CA LYS A 247 -30.89 -1.56 -48.76
C LYS A 247 -31.24 -1.65 -50.23
N GLN A 248 -31.06 -0.54 -50.92
CA GLN A 248 -31.24 -0.42 -52.37
C GLN A 248 -29.94 0.09 -53.00
N ALA A 249 -29.64 -0.39 -54.20
CA ALA A 249 -28.49 0.01 -54.99
C ALA A 249 -28.90 0.17 -56.45
N VAL A 250 -28.19 1.05 -57.16
CA VAL A 250 -28.35 1.27 -58.60
C VAL A 250 -27.03 0.93 -59.25
N ALA A 251 -27.08 0.10 -60.30
CA ALA A 251 -25.93 -0.23 -61.13
C ALA A 251 -26.15 0.31 -62.54
N VAL A 252 -25.08 0.82 -63.14
CA VAL A 252 -25.05 1.24 -64.55
C VAL A 252 -23.85 0.58 -65.21
N GLY A 253 -24.06 0.01 -66.39
CA GLY A 253 -23.03 -0.73 -67.13
C GLY A 253 -23.08 -0.39 -68.61
N VAL A 254 -21.94 -0.50 -69.28
CA VAL A 254 -21.83 -0.39 -70.73
C VAL A 254 -21.10 -1.61 -71.26
N GLY A 255 -21.52 -2.12 -72.42
CA GLY A 255 -20.96 -3.35 -73.00
C GLY A 255 -20.93 -3.31 -74.52
N TYR A 256 -19.90 -3.91 -75.11
CA TYR A 256 -19.74 -4.08 -76.54
C TYR A 256 -19.35 -5.54 -76.83
N ARG A 257 -20.10 -6.22 -77.69
CA ARG A 257 -19.89 -7.64 -78.02
C ARG A 257 -19.22 -7.74 -79.40
N PHE A 258 -17.95 -8.15 -79.40
CA PHE A 258 -17.11 -8.18 -80.60
C PHE A 258 -17.40 -9.37 -81.54
N ASN A 259 -17.90 -10.51 -81.02
CA ASN A 259 -18.08 -11.74 -81.81
C ASN A 259 -19.36 -12.51 -81.44
N GLU A 260 -19.91 -13.22 -82.43
CA GLU A 260 -21.09 -14.08 -82.35
C GLU A 260 -20.54 -15.51 -82.28
N GLN A 261 -20.36 -16.11 -81.09
CA GLN A 261 -20.33 -17.57 -80.80
C GLN A 261 -19.90 -17.83 -79.35
N THR A 262 -20.44 -18.93 -78.80
CA THR A 262 -20.26 -19.55 -77.47
C THR A 262 -18.84 -19.92 -77.11
#